data_AF-A0A8I2ZF57-F1
#
_entry.id   AF-A0A8I2ZF57-F1
#
_cell.length_a   1.000
_cell.length_b   1.000
_cell.length_c   1.000
_cell.angle_alpha   90.00
_cell.angle_beta   90.00
_cell.angle_gamma   90.00
#
_symmetry.space_group_name_H-M   'P 1'
#
loop_
_entity.id
_entity.type
_entity.pdbx_description
1 polymer ?
#
loop_
_entity_poly.entity_id
_entity_poly.type
_entity_poly.pdbx_seq_one_letter_code
_entity_poly.pdbx_strand_id
1 'polypeptide(L)'
;MFTTWTSLHTFIGLFLFRYTRLVVHIVAYFRHASVLPPISPSLRPIDITVVIATRGDEIANLVSGLESHVNAGCRHISICVPSTRLGRVQAEADLFISKQKDLKVYVSHVAQAGKREQLKWAIDSIPDSRRKAHKVIVFADDDITFPHSTYGWVLAPFENPQVGGVGTCQRASRIKAGTIIQRIINWIFADYIERRGVENMATVAIEKSISCLSGRLAAFRAVIVQDRQFLDGLVSETWNGLKLRADDDNFWTRWLLEGGWEIAVQNDERKFPWAIYALYLSGFVNYGLPMDIALWSLCWKATADSPSQDTLRLGFVSWWLFIKTVKRIRLFRRDVRDVLFLPVCILWGYCHDFIKLYALMTRYETGW
;
A
#
# COMPACT_ATOMS: atom_id res chain seq x y z
N MET A 1 10.75 -25.58 -35.31
CA MET A 1 9.82 -26.49 -34.60
C MET A 1 10.55 -26.96 -33.35
N PHE A 2 10.07 -26.65 -32.14
CA PHE A 2 10.75 -27.11 -30.91
C PHE A 2 10.56 -28.62 -30.75
N THR A 3 11.65 -29.35 -30.52
CA THR A 3 11.59 -30.75 -30.08
C THR A 3 10.97 -30.85 -28.67
N THR A 4 10.47 -32.02 -28.29
CA THR A 4 9.94 -32.29 -26.95
C THR A 4 10.94 -31.93 -25.85
N TRP A 5 12.22 -32.28 -26.07
CA TRP A 5 13.33 -31.92 -25.18
C TRP A 5 13.56 -30.42 -25.05
N THR A 6 13.60 -29.68 -26.16
CA THR A 6 13.78 -28.22 -26.09
C THR A 6 12.60 -27.53 -25.42
N SER A 7 11.38 -28.03 -25.63
CA SER A 7 10.17 -27.54 -24.97
C SER A 7 10.21 -27.78 -23.45
N LEU A 8 10.70 -28.95 -23.02
CA LEU A 8 10.88 -29.29 -21.61
C LEU A 8 11.89 -28.36 -20.91
N HIS A 9 13.07 -28.16 -21.49
CA HIS A 9 14.08 -27.26 -20.91
C HIS A 9 13.57 -25.82 -20.83
N THR A 10 12.87 -25.35 -21.87
CA THR A 10 12.26 -24.02 -21.88
C THR A 10 11.14 -23.90 -20.84
N PHE A 11 10.31 -24.94 -20.69
CA PHE A 11 9.29 -25.01 -19.65
C PHE A 11 9.92 -24.91 -18.26
N ILE A 12 10.94 -25.72 -17.97
CA ILE A 12 11.64 -25.72 -16.68
C ILE A 12 12.26 -24.36 -16.41
N GLY A 13 12.98 -23.78 -17.39
CA GLY A 13 13.58 -22.46 -17.24
C GLY A 13 12.56 -21.37 -16.94
N LEU A 14 11.45 -21.35 -17.68
CA LEU A 14 10.38 -20.36 -17.48
C LEU A 14 9.63 -20.58 -16.16
N PHE A 15 9.41 -21.85 -15.78
CA PHE A 15 8.80 -22.25 -14.52
C PHE A 15 9.67 -21.81 -13.34
N LEU A 16 10.95 -22.15 -13.34
CA LEU A 16 11.90 -21.72 -12.32
C LEU A 16 12.02 -20.20 -12.27
N PHE A 17 12.19 -19.52 -13.41
CA PHE A 17 12.21 -18.06 -13.44
C PHE A 17 10.97 -17.45 -12.78
N ARG A 18 9.80 -17.99 -13.08
CA ARG A 18 8.53 -17.52 -12.53
C ARG A 18 8.39 -17.81 -11.02
N TYR A 19 8.77 -19.00 -10.57
CA TYR A 19 8.49 -19.47 -9.21
C TYR A 19 9.67 -19.36 -8.22
N THR A 20 10.90 -19.11 -8.65
CA THR A 20 12.04 -18.85 -7.75
C THR A 20 11.83 -17.58 -6.92
N ARG A 21 11.33 -16.51 -7.56
CA ARG A 21 11.00 -15.27 -6.85
C ARG A 21 9.98 -15.50 -5.73
N LEU A 22 9.00 -16.38 -5.96
CA LEU A 22 8.00 -16.78 -4.97
C LEU A 22 8.70 -17.37 -3.72
N VAL A 23 9.64 -18.29 -3.91
CA VAL A 23 10.38 -18.91 -2.80
C VAL A 23 11.14 -17.87 -1.98
N VAL A 24 11.87 -16.96 -2.64
CA VAL A 24 12.63 -15.89 -1.96
C VAL A 24 11.71 -14.98 -1.14
N HIS A 25 10.60 -14.54 -1.72
CA HIS A 25 9.66 -13.64 -1.02
C HIS A 25 8.96 -14.32 0.16
N ILE A 26 8.63 -15.62 0.02
CA ILE A 26 8.09 -16.41 1.13
C ILE A 26 9.08 -16.41 2.30
N VAL A 27 10.33 -16.80 2.05
CA VAL A 27 11.35 -16.88 3.11
C VAL A 27 11.55 -15.50 3.77
N ALA A 28 11.63 -14.44 2.97
CA ALA A 28 11.77 -13.08 3.45
C ALA A 28 10.60 -12.63 4.34
N TYR A 29 9.35 -12.91 3.95
CA TYR A 29 8.18 -12.61 4.77
C TYR A 29 8.25 -13.27 6.16
N PHE A 30 8.75 -14.51 6.25
CA PHE A 30 8.98 -15.19 7.54
C PHE A 30 10.05 -14.53 8.38
N ARG A 31 10.99 -13.82 7.76
CA ARG A 31 12.02 -13.07 8.46
C ARG A 31 11.54 -11.68 8.91
N HIS A 32 10.46 -11.14 8.32
CA HIS A 32 9.94 -9.82 8.70
C HIS A 32 9.40 -9.80 10.14
N ALA A 33 9.98 -9.08 11.09
CA ALA A 33 9.36 -8.88 12.40
C ALA A 33 8.87 -7.44 12.57
N SER A 34 7.62 -7.27 12.98
CA SER A 34 7.10 -5.99 13.46
C SER A 34 7.85 -5.59 14.73
N VAL A 35 8.17 -4.31 14.87
CA VAL A 35 8.86 -3.79 16.06
C VAL A 35 7.81 -3.61 17.16
N LEU A 36 7.99 -4.30 18.29
CA LEU A 36 7.09 -4.17 19.43
C LEU A 36 7.22 -2.76 20.04
N PRO A 37 6.11 -2.14 20.48
CA PRO A 37 6.18 -0.92 21.28
C PRO A 37 7.04 -1.17 22.53
N PRO A 38 8.06 -0.33 22.79
CA PRO A 38 8.90 -0.49 23.97
C PRO A 38 8.11 -0.15 25.25
N ILE A 39 8.55 -0.70 26.38
CA ILE A 39 7.93 -0.45 27.70
C ILE A 39 8.01 1.05 28.06
N SER A 40 9.12 1.69 27.71
CA SER A 40 9.35 3.12 27.91
C SER A 40 9.70 3.78 26.56
N PRO A 41 8.69 4.21 25.77
CA PRO A 41 8.93 4.77 24.44
C PRO A 41 9.55 6.17 24.49
N SER A 42 10.52 6.41 23.60
CA SER A 42 11.12 7.74 23.41
C SER A 42 10.17 8.73 22.73
N LEU A 43 9.23 8.21 21.93
CA LEU A 43 8.22 8.98 21.21
C LEU A 43 6.81 8.58 21.64
N ARG A 44 5.95 9.58 21.81
CA ARG A 44 4.54 9.39 22.18
C ARG A 44 3.64 10.09 21.16
N PRO A 45 2.33 9.78 21.14
CA PRO A 45 1.38 10.46 20.25
C PRO A 45 1.33 11.99 20.38
N ILE A 46 1.81 12.58 21.49
CA ILE A 46 1.94 14.04 21.63
C ILE A 46 3.07 14.65 20.79
N ASP A 47 4.06 13.83 20.39
CA ASP A 47 5.23 14.23 19.62
C ASP A 47 4.96 14.23 18.10
N ILE A 48 3.74 13.87 17.69
CA ILE A 48 3.37 13.78 16.27
C ILE A 48 2.50 14.96 15.84
N THR A 49 2.57 15.34 14.57
CA THR A 49 1.51 16.11 13.92
C THR A 49 0.98 15.31 12.73
N VAL A 50 -0.34 15.11 12.68
CA VAL A 50 -1.00 14.46 11.54
C VAL A 50 -1.24 15.49 10.46
N VAL A 51 -0.97 15.15 9.21
CA VAL A 51 -1.16 15.99 8.03
C VAL A 51 -2.12 15.28 7.08
N ILE A 52 -3.24 15.93 6.77
CA ILE A 52 -4.31 15.40 5.94
C ILE A 52 -4.53 16.34 4.75
N ALA A 53 -4.43 15.81 3.54
CA ALA A 53 -4.91 16.47 2.34
C ALA A 53 -6.26 15.87 1.95
N THR A 54 -7.33 16.67 1.97
CA THR A 54 -8.68 16.21 1.64
C THR A 54 -9.33 17.10 0.59
N ARG A 55 -10.15 16.52 -0.27
CA ARG A 55 -11.03 17.29 -1.16
C ARG A 55 -12.20 17.92 -0.41
N GLY A 56 -12.52 17.46 0.81
CA GLY A 56 -13.64 17.97 1.62
C GLY A 56 -15.02 17.61 1.05
N ASP A 57 -15.11 16.57 0.22
CA ASP A 57 -16.35 16.11 -0.40
C ASP A 57 -17.18 15.27 0.61
N GLU A 58 -16.53 14.30 1.27
CA GLU A 58 -17.13 13.35 2.22
C GLU A 58 -16.77 13.69 3.69
N ILE A 59 -17.46 14.67 4.26
CA ILE A 59 -17.17 15.15 5.63
C ILE A 59 -17.31 14.05 6.69
N ALA A 60 -18.27 13.14 6.53
CA ALA A 60 -18.47 12.04 7.49
C ALA A 60 -17.23 11.13 7.59
N ASN A 61 -16.57 10.86 6.46
CA ASN A 61 -15.34 10.08 6.42
C ASN A 61 -14.22 10.83 7.15
N LEU A 62 -14.04 12.12 6.83
CA LEU A 62 -13.05 12.97 7.49
C LEU A 62 -13.23 12.95 9.02
N VAL A 63 -14.46 13.15 9.51
CA VAL A 63 -14.74 13.12 10.96
C VAL A 63 -14.39 11.76 11.57
N SER A 64 -14.76 10.65 10.93
CA SER A 64 -14.41 9.31 11.42
C SER A 64 -12.90 9.06 11.44
N GLY A 65 -12.17 9.60 10.46
CA GLY A 65 -10.71 9.58 10.45
C GLY A 65 -10.11 10.41 11.58
N LEU A 66 -10.61 11.63 11.80
CA LEU A 66 -10.18 12.49 12.91
C LEU A 66 -10.40 11.82 14.27
N GLU A 67 -11.54 11.15 14.47
CA GLU A 67 -11.82 10.35 15.67
C GLU A 67 -10.77 9.26 15.87
N SER A 68 -10.39 8.54 14.81
CA SER A 68 -9.35 7.51 14.88
C SER A 68 -8.00 8.08 15.34
N HIS A 69 -7.58 9.23 14.78
CA HIS A 69 -6.34 9.90 15.19
C HIS A 69 -6.38 10.37 16.65
N VAL A 70 -7.49 10.97 17.10
CA VAL A 70 -7.65 11.47 18.47
C VAL A 70 -7.72 10.34 19.48
N ASN A 71 -8.45 9.27 19.18
CA ASN A 71 -8.56 8.06 20.01
C ASN A 71 -7.22 7.34 20.14
N ALA A 72 -6.35 7.42 19.14
CA ALA A 72 -4.98 6.93 19.22
C ALA A 72 -4.01 7.88 19.97
N GLY A 73 -4.51 9.01 20.48
CA GLY A 73 -3.75 9.93 21.32
C GLY A 73 -3.15 11.15 20.60
N CYS A 74 -3.41 11.33 19.30
CA CYS A 74 -2.97 12.54 18.60
C CYS A 74 -3.69 13.79 19.12
N ARG A 75 -2.95 14.90 19.25
CA ARG A 75 -3.48 16.20 19.68
C ARG A 75 -3.19 17.36 18.72
N HIS A 76 -2.50 17.09 17.62
CA HIS A 76 -2.16 18.09 16.61
C HIS A 76 -2.43 17.56 15.22
N ILE A 77 -3.35 18.19 14.51
CA ILE A 77 -3.76 17.81 13.16
C ILE A 77 -3.68 19.04 12.26
N SER A 78 -3.11 18.90 11.07
CA SER A 78 -3.10 19.91 10.03
C SER A 78 -3.85 19.37 8.82
N ILE A 79 -4.85 20.11 8.37
CA ILE A 79 -5.73 19.73 7.27
C ILE A 79 -5.61 20.79 6.18
N CYS A 80 -5.34 20.40 4.95
CA CYS A 80 -5.40 21.32 3.82
C CYS A 80 -6.49 20.90 2.83
N VAL A 81 -7.29 21.87 2.38
CA VAL A 81 -8.43 21.68 1.48
C VAL A 81 -8.40 22.66 0.28
N PRO A 82 -9.17 22.41 -0.79
CA PRO A 82 -9.41 23.44 -1.80
C PRO A 82 -10.14 24.65 -1.21
N SER A 83 -9.86 25.87 -1.69
CA SER A 83 -10.50 27.12 -1.20
C SER A 83 -12.03 27.04 -1.20
N THR A 84 -12.62 26.34 -2.17
CA THR A 84 -14.07 26.14 -2.31
C THR A 84 -14.69 25.33 -1.16
N ARG A 85 -13.88 24.64 -0.36
CA ARG A 85 -14.32 23.75 0.73
C ARG A 85 -13.89 24.24 2.11
N LEU A 86 -13.09 25.31 2.19
CA LEU A 86 -12.53 25.85 3.44
C LEU A 86 -13.61 26.11 4.49
N GLY A 87 -14.65 26.89 4.17
CA GLY A 87 -15.67 27.27 5.15
C GLY A 87 -16.38 26.07 5.79
N ARG A 88 -16.69 25.04 4.97
CA ARG A 88 -17.36 23.81 5.44
C ARG A 88 -16.44 22.98 6.34
N VAL A 89 -15.18 22.78 5.93
CA VAL A 89 -14.22 21.99 6.71
C VAL A 89 -13.79 22.71 7.98
N GLN A 90 -13.63 24.04 7.94
CA GLN A 90 -13.34 24.84 9.14
C GLN A 90 -14.46 24.73 10.17
N ALA A 91 -15.72 24.91 9.76
CA ALA A 91 -16.86 24.79 10.67
C ALA A 91 -16.94 23.40 11.32
N GLU A 92 -16.69 22.34 10.56
CA GLU A 92 -16.66 20.97 11.12
C GLU A 92 -15.47 20.77 12.06
N ALA A 93 -14.29 21.28 11.71
CA ALA A 93 -13.11 21.22 12.56
C ALA A 93 -13.33 21.95 13.89
N ASP A 94 -13.96 23.13 13.87
CA ASP A 94 -14.28 23.90 15.08
C ASP A 94 -15.28 23.15 15.97
N LEU A 95 -16.32 22.57 15.36
CA LEU A 95 -17.27 21.70 16.07
C LEU A 95 -16.57 20.49 16.68
N PHE A 96 -15.67 19.84 15.94
CA PHE A 96 -14.92 18.70 16.41
C PHE A 96 -13.98 19.07 17.58
N ILE A 97 -13.25 20.19 17.47
CA ILE A 97 -12.39 20.74 18.54
C ILE A 97 -13.22 21.00 19.80
N SER A 98 -14.43 21.57 19.68
CA SER A 98 -15.27 21.89 20.84
C SER A 98 -15.62 20.68 21.71
N LYS A 99 -15.55 19.47 21.14
CA LYS A 99 -15.83 18.19 21.82
C LYS A 99 -14.57 17.51 22.37
N GLN A 100 -13.38 18.04 22.11
CA GLN A 100 -12.10 17.38 22.38
C GLN A 100 -11.21 18.24 23.26
N LYS A 101 -10.68 17.65 24.34
CA LYS A 101 -9.77 18.34 25.24
C LYS A 101 -8.35 18.43 24.64
N ASP A 102 -7.75 19.61 24.71
CA ASP A 102 -6.36 19.87 24.31
C ASP A 102 -6.03 19.51 22.85
N LEU A 103 -7.03 19.49 21.96
CA LEU A 103 -6.86 19.24 20.53
C LEU A 103 -6.59 20.56 19.79
N LYS A 104 -5.60 20.55 18.88
CA LYS A 104 -5.36 21.64 17.94
C LYS A 104 -5.50 21.12 16.51
N VAL A 105 -6.43 21.69 15.76
CA VAL A 105 -6.57 21.46 14.32
C VAL A 105 -6.25 22.74 13.57
N TYR A 106 -5.34 22.66 12.61
CA TYR A 106 -4.94 23.76 11.74
C TYR A 106 -5.53 23.51 10.36
N VAL A 107 -6.52 24.30 9.94
CA VAL A 107 -7.12 24.18 8.61
C VAL A 107 -6.51 25.24 7.70
N SER A 108 -5.88 24.79 6.61
CA SER A 108 -5.35 25.66 5.56
C SER A 108 -5.98 25.32 4.22
N HIS A 109 -5.68 26.12 3.19
CA HIS A 109 -6.25 25.92 1.88
C HIS A 109 -5.30 26.23 0.73
N VAL A 110 -5.59 25.64 -0.42
CA VAL A 110 -4.96 25.93 -1.71
C VAL A 110 -6.03 26.30 -2.74
N ALA A 111 -5.66 27.09 -3.75
CA ALA A 111 -6.60 27.59 -4.76
C ALA A 111 -7.33 26.47 -5.54
N GLN A 112 -6.62 25.38 -5.84
CA GLN A 112 -7.13 24.23 -6.60
C GLN A 112 -6.71 22.91 -5.95
N ALA A 113 -7.51 21.86 -6.14
CA ALA A 113 -7.22 20.54 -5.61
C ALA A 113 -5.92 19.95 -6.21
N GLY A 114 -5.03 19.49 -5.33
CA GLY A 114 -3.72 18.94 -5.69
C GLY A 114 -3.06 18.32 -4.45
N LYS A 115 -2.81 17.00 -4.43
CA LYS A 115 -2.58 16.28 -3.16
C LYS A 115 -1.24 16.71 -2.61
N ARG A 116 -0.23 16.70 -3.48
CA ARG A 116 1.14 17.14 -3.17
C ARG A 116 1.18 18.61 -2.73
N GLU A 117 0.46 19.51 -3.41
CA GLU A 117 0.35 20.91 -3.03
C GLU A 117 -0.33 21.09 -1.67
N GLN A 118 -1.43 20.37 -1.43
CA GLN A 118 -2.14 20.38 -0.16
C GLN A 118 -1.27 19.85 0.98
N LEU A 119 -0.54 18.76 0.77
CA LEU A 119 0.38 18.20 1.77
C LEU A 119 1.51 19.19 2.11
N LYS A 120 2.14 19.80 1.08
CA LYS A 120 3.16 20.85 1.29
C LYS A 120 2.59 22.02 2.08
N TRP A 121 1.43 22.52 1.66
CA TRP A 121 0.81 23.70 2.29
C TRP A 121 0.32 23.41 3.71
N ALA A 122 -0.17 22.20 3.98
CA ALA A 122 -0.51 21.75 5.32
C ALA A 122 0.72 21.84 6.23
N ILE A 123 1.87 21.30 5.81
CA ILE A 123 3.13 21.38 6.57
C ILE A 123 3.59 22.83 6.77
N ASP A 124 3.59 23.63 5.71
CA ASP A 124 4.01 25.04 5.76
C ASP A 124 3.12 25.89 6.68
N SER A 125 1.85 25.52 6.82
CA SER A 125 0.87 26.21 7.66
C SER A 125 0.91 25.80 9.13
N ILE A 126 1.70 24.78 9.50
CA ILE A 126 1.87 24.41 10.91
C ILE A 126 2.61 25.56 11.63
N PRO A 127 2.11 26.05 12.78
CA PRO A 127 2.77 27.12 13.51
C PRO A 127 4.21 26.78 13.90
N ASP A 128 5.11 27.77 13.87
CA ASP A 128 6.54 27.61 14.19
C ASP A 128 6.81 26.92 15.53
N SER A 129 6.02 27.27 16.55
CA SER A 129 6.10 26.65 17.87
C SER A 129 5.85 25.15 17.81
N ARG A 130 4.93 24.70 16.95
CA ARG A 130 4.66 23.27 16.75
C ARG A 130 5.67 22.59 15.83
N ARG A 131 6.11 23.24 14.74
CA ARG A 131 7.13 22.71 13.81
C ARG A 131 8.46 22.38 14.50
N LYS A 132 8.84 23.20 15.49
CA LYS A 132 10.05 22.96 16.31
C LYS A 132 9.85 21.86 17.37
N ALA A 133 8.60 21.63 17.79
CA ALA A 133 8.27 20.71 18.89
C ALA A 133 8.07 19.27 18.42
N HIS A 134 7.28 19.03 17.36
CA HIS A 134 7.02 17.66 16.90
C HIS A 134 8.30 16.99 16.41
N LYS A 135 8.32 15.66 16.50
CA LYS A 135 9.45 14.82 16.04
C LYS A 135 9.08 13.96 14.84
N VAL A 136 7.79 13.71 14.66
CA VAL A 136 7.25 12.88 13.58
C VAL A 136 6.07 13.60 12.92
N ILE A 137 6.01 13.55 11.60
CA ILE A 137 4.83 13.93 10.82
C ILE A 137 4.16 12.65 10.34
N VAL A 138 2.85 12.55 10.49
CA VAL A 138 2.06 11.43 9.97
C VAL A 138 1.20 11.91 8.83
N PHE A 139 1.45 11.44 7.61
CA PHE A 139 0.53 11.62 6.50
C PHE A 139 -0.60 10.60 6.61
N ALA A 140 -1.83 11.06 6.40
CA ALA A 140 -3.01 10.23 6.42
C ALA A 140 -4.02 10.68 5.35
N ASP A 141 -4.71 9.69 4.76
CA ASP A 141 -5.91 9.95 3.97
C ASP A 141 -7.09 10.26 4.92
N ASP A 142 -8.15 10.88 4.40
CA ASP A 142 -9.30 11.32 5.18
C ASP A 142 -10.36 10.23 5.40
N ASP A 143 -10.23 9.08 4.75
CA ASP A 143 -11.21 7.99 4.75
C ASP A 143 -10.74 6.71 5.47
N ILE A 144 -9.70 6.83 6.31
CA ILE A 144 -9.15 5.71 7.05
C ILE A 144 -9.61 5.65 8.50
N THR A 145 -9.71 4.44 9.02
CA THR A 145 -10.00 4.17 10.43
C THR A 145 -9.04 3.12 10.98
N PHE A 146 -8.70 3.22 12.26
CA PHE A 146 -7.73 2.30 12.87
C PHE A 146 -7.87 2.26 14.41
N PRO A 147 -7.35 1.20 15.08
CA PRO A 147 -7.43 1.06 16.52
C PRO A 147 -6.61 2.10 17.30
N HIS A 148 -6.99 2.37 18.55
CA HIS A 148 -6.30 3.31 19.45
C HIS A 148 -4.82 2.97 19.69
N SER A 149 -4.42 1.70 19.56
CA SER A 149 -3.04 1.25 19.78
C SER A 149 -2.09 1.60 18.62
N THR A 150 -2.62 2.06 17.47
CA THR A 150 -1.87 2.19 16.22
C THR A 150 -0.60 3.04 16.34
N TYR A 151 -0.66 4.20 17.00
CA TYR A 151 0.54 5.04 17.13
C TYR A 151 1.63 4.46 18.01
N GLY A 152 1.29 3.64 19.02
CA GLY A 152 2.32 2.92 19.78
C GLY A 152 3.15 2.02 18.86
N TRP A 153 2.50 1.34 17.91
CA TRP A 153 3.17 0.50 16.92
C TRP A 153 3.89 1.30 15.85
N VAL A 154 3.25 2.31 15.27
CA VAL A 154 3.85 3.16 14.22
C VAL A 154 5.07 3.91 14.72
N LEU A 155 5.10 4.31 16.00
CA LEU A 155 6.23 5.03 16.57
C LEU A 155 7.40 4.12 16.98
N ALA A 156 7.15 2.84 17.29
CA ALA A 156 8.16 1.93 17.80
C ALA A 156 9.43 1.78 16.92
N PRO A 157 9.37 1.75 15.57
CA PRO A 157 10.57 1.63 14.75
C PRO A 157 11.49 2.86 14.82
N PHE A 158 10.98 4.03 15.19
CA PHE A 158 11.79 5.25 15.28
C PHE A 158 12.76 5.26 16.47
N GLU A 159 12.69 4.28 17.37
CA GLU A 159 13.76 4.01 18.34
C GLU A 159 15.10 3.75 17.63
N ASN A 160 15.08 3.20 16.41
CA ASN A 160 16.24 3.20 15.54
C ASN A 160 16.39 4.56 14.82
N PRO A 161 17.48 5.32 15.06
CA PRO A 161 17.69 6.62 14.43
C PRO A 161 17.74 6.55 12.89
N GLN A 162 18.10 5.40 12.30
CA GLN A 162 18.18 5.22 10.84
C GLN A 162 16.81 5.04 10.15
N VAL A 163 15.74 4.77 10.90
CA VAL A 163 14.39 4.64 10.32
C VAL A 163 13.85 6.03 10.01
N GLY A 164 13.69 6.33 8.72
CA GLY A 164 13.17 7.62 8.25
C GLY A 164 11.66 7.62 8.04
N GLY A 165 11.09 6.47 7.67
CA GLY A 165 9.66 6.30 7.40
C GLY A 165 9.09 4.98 7.91
N VAL A 166 7.84 5.01 8.38
CA VAL A 166 7.10 3.85 8.89
C VAL A 166 5.74 3.75 8.23
N GLY A 167 5.49 2.64 7.55
CA GLY A 167 4.19 2.29 6.97
C GLY A 167 3.37 1.36 7.85
N THR A 168 2.09 1.20 7.49
CA THR A 168 1.17 0.31 8.18
C THR A 168 0.64 -0.79 7.25
N CYS A 169 0.26 -1.93 7.83
CA CYS A 169 -0.48 -2.96 7.13
C CYS A 169 -1.93 -2.52 6.90
N GLN A 170 -2.28 -2.29 5.64
CA GLN A 170 -3.58 -1.79 5.23
C GLN A 170 -4.56 -2.94 4.97
N ARG A 171 -5.86 -2.67 5.15
CA ARG A 171 -6.95 -3.58 4.80
C ARG A 171 -8.13 -2.79 4.27
N ALA A 172 -8.79 -3.31 3.24
CA ALA A 172 -10.04 -2.72 2.78
C ALA A 172 -11.18 -3.05 3.75
N SER A 173 -11.98 -2.04 4.08
CA SER A 173 -13.29 -2.24 4.73
C SER A 173 -14.20 -3.05 3.81
N ARG A 174 -14.77 -4.14 4.33
CA ARG A 174 -15.57 -5.08 3.53
C ARG A 174 -17.01 -4.61 3.40
N ILE A 175 -17.49 -4.46 2.16
CA ILE A 175 -18.89 -4.14 1.87
C ILE A 175 -19.72 -5.43 1.93
N LYS A 176 -20.63 -5.51 2.92
CA LYS A 176 -21.51 -6.67 3.11
C LYS A 176 -22.91 -6.50 2.48
N ALA A 177 -23.45 -5.29 2.51
CA ALA A 177 -24.84 -4.99 2.13
C ALA A 177 -24.99 -4.28 0.76
N GLY A 178 -24.04 -4.46 -0.16
CA GLY A 178 -24.05 -3.83 -1.49
C GLY A 178 -24.53 -4.75 -2.61
N THR A 179 -24.67 -4.18 -3.81
CA THR A 179 -24.93 -4.97 -5.04
C THR A 179 -23.80 -5.98 -5.27
N ILE A 180 -24.08 -7.01 -6.08
CA ILE A 180 -23.06 -8.02 -6.40
C ILE A 180 -21.81 -7.39 -7.03
N ILE A 181 -21.98 -6.37 -7.88
CA ILE A 181 -20.88 -5.65 -8.54
C ILE A 181 -20.06 -4.87 -7.50
N GLN A 182 -20.70 -4.13 -6.59
CA GLN A 182 -20.00 -3.41 -5.52
C GLN A 182 -19.17 -4.35 -4.65
N ARG A 183 -19.73 -5.52 -4.31
CA ARG A 183 -19.03 -6.55 -3.53
C ARG A 183 -17.84 -7.14 -4.29
N ILE A 184 -17.99 -7.41 -5.58
CA ILE A 184 -16.89 -7.87 -6.46
C ILE A 184 -15.77 -6.83 -6.50
N ILE A 185 -16.09 -5.57 -6.77
CA ILE A 185 -15.10 -4.48 -6.86
C ILE A 185 -14.38 -4.29 -5.53
N ASN A 186 -15.14 -4.23 -4.43
CA ASN A 186 -14.57 -4.14 -3.08
C ASN A 186 -13.63 -5.31 -2.77
N TRP A 187 -13.99 -6.52 -3.21
CA TRP A 187 -13.16 -7.70 -3.03
C TRP A 187 -11.85 -7.63 -3.83
N ILE A 188 -11.92 -7.20 -5.10
CA ILE A 188 -10.75 -7.00 -5.96
C ILE A 188 -9.76 -6.02 -5.31
N PHE A 189 -10.25 -4.91 -4.75
CA PHE A 189 -9.42 -3.96 -4.02
C PHE A 189 -8.86 -4.53 -2.71
N ALA A 190 -9.67 -5.30 -1.96
CA ALA A 190 -9.21 -5.99 -0.75
C ALA A 190 -8.05 -6.95 -1.06
N ASP A 191 -8.18 -7.73 -2.13
CA ASP A 191 -7.12 -8.61 -2.61
C ASP A 191 -5.87 -7.85 -3.03
N TYR A 192 -6.02 -6.74 -3.76
CA TYR A 192 -4.87 -5.91 -4.13
C TYR A 192 -4.12 -5.40 -2.88
N ILE A 193 -4.84 -4.84 -1.91
CA ILE A 193 -4.26 -4.29 -0.68
C ILE A 193 -3.57 -5.38 0.15
N GLU A 194 -4.23 -6.53 0.36
CA GLU A 194 -3.62 -7.63 1.11
C GLU A 194 -2.37 -8.15 0.42
N ARG A 195 -2.37 -8.19 -0.92
CA ARG A 195 -1.20 -8.64 -1.66
C ARG A 195 -0.04 -7.68 -1.54
N ARG A 196 -0.32 -6.38 -1.64
CA ARG A 196 0.68 -5.33 -1.48
C ARG A 196 1.29 -5.31 -0.08
N GLY A 197 0.48 -5.51 0.95
CA GLY A 197 0.94 -5.54 2.34
C GLY A 197 2.05 -6.57 2.56
N VAL A 198 1.89 -7.79 2.04
CA VAL A 198 2.92 -8.83 2.22
C VAL A 198 4.14 -8.62 1.32
N GLU A 199 3.96 -8.13 0.09
CA GLU A 199 5.10 -7.76 -0.76
C GLU A 199 6.00 -6.77 -0.01
N ASN A 200 5.40 -5.72 0.56
CA ASN A 200 6.12 -4.73 1.36
C ASN A 200 6.83 -5.36 2.57
N MET A 201 6.17 -6.25 3.32
CA MET A 201 6.83 -6.93 4.46
C MET A 201 8.05 -7.76 4.01
N ALA A 202 7.94 -8.44 2.86
CA ALA A 202 9.02 -9.27 2.34
C ALA A 202 10.22 -8.42 1.90
N THR A 203 10.01 -7.34 1.16
CA THR A 203 11.11 -6.48 0.71
C THR A 203 11.77 -5.74 1.88
N VAL A 204 11.00 -5.29 2.87
CA VAL A 204 11.55 -4.70 4.11
C VAL A 204 12.42 -5.71 4.87
N ALA A 205 12.03 -6.99 4.87
CA ALA A 205 12.84 -8.02 5.52
C ALA A 205 14.14 -8.36 4.79
N ILE A 206 14.19 -8.16 3.47
CA ILE A 206 15.40 -8.39 2.66
C ILE A 206 16.39 -7.24 2.84
N GLU A 207 15.93 -6.01 2.66
CA GLU A 207 16.83 -4.85 2.50
C GLU A 207 16.30 -3.55 3.10
N LYS A 208 15.29 -3.61 4.00
CA LYS A 208 14.69 -2.43 4.65
C LYS A 208 14.12 -1.40 3.66
N SER A 209 13.72 -1.86 2.47
CA SER A 209 13.17 -1.05 1.38
C SER A 209 11.77 -1.52 0.98
N ILE A 210 11.02 -0.64 0.32
CA ILE A 210 9.79 -0.96 -0.41
C ILE A 210 9.72 -0.11 -1.67
N SER A 211 8.98 -0.57 -2.68
CA SER A 211 8.80 0.23 -3.89
C SER A 211 7.80 1.38 -3.75
N CYS A 212 6.94 1.34 -2.73
CA CYS A 212 5.94 2.38 -2.46
C CYS A 212 5.48 2.30 -1.00
N LEU A 213 5.79 3.35 -0.22
CA LEU A 213 5.32 3.60 1.13
C LEU A 213 3.98 4.35 1.08
N SER A 214 2.87 3.62 1.11
CA SER A 214 1.54 4.20 0.89
C SER A 214 1.19 5.31 1.89
N GLY A 215 0.67 6.42 1.36
CA GLY A 215 0.28 7.61 2.12
C GLY A 215 -1.01 7.52 2.93
N ARG A 216 -1.77 6.41 2.85
CA ARG A 216 -3.03 6.27 3.62
C ARG A 216 -2.80 6.46 5.12
N LEU A 217 -1.69 5.91 5.63
CA LEU A 217 -1.18 6.17 6.98
C LEU A 217 0.31 5.83 7.00
N ALA A 218 1.16 6.87 6.91
CA ALA A 218 2.60 6.74 6.95
C ALA A 218 3.23 7.83 7.82
N ALA A 219 4.15 7.44 8.68
CA ALA A 219 4.86 8.33 9.59
C ALA A 219 6.29 8.57 9.12
N PHE A 220 6.77 9.79 9.28
CA PHE A 220 8.10 10.22 8.85
C PHE A 220 8.76 11.04 9.94
N ARG A 221 10.09 10.95 10.05
CA ARG A 221 10.83 11.92 10.88
C ARG A 221 10.56 13.33 10.37
N ALA A 222 10.21 14.23 11.27
CA ALA A 222 9.87 15.60 10.91
C ALA A 222 11.03 16.32 10.21
N VAL A 223 12.29 16.00 10.57
CA VAL A 223 13.49 16.57 9.93
C VAL A 223 13.59 16.28 8.44
N ILE A 224 12.95 15.20 7.97
CA ILE A 224 12.96 14.82 6.55
C ILE A 224 11.90 15.61 5.81
N VAL A 225 10.65 15.55 6.26
CA VAL A 225 9.52 16.08 5.48
C VAL A 225 9.27 17.57 5.70
N GLN A 226 9.93 18.19 6.69
CA GLN A 226 9.96 19.64 6.83
C GLN A 226 11.15 20.28 6.08
N ASP A 227 12.06 19.47 5.52
CA ASP A 227 13.16 19.99 4.71
C ASP A 227 12.62 20.71 3.47
N ARG A 228 13.25 21.84 3.12
CA ARG A 228 12.81 22.65 1.99
C ARG A 228 13.02 21.95 0.65
N GLN A 229 14.12 21.22 0.50
CA GLN A 229 14.40 20.47 -0.72
C GLN A 229 13.38 19.33 -0.87
N PHE A 230 13.01 18.67 0.22
CA PHE A 230 11.94 17.66 0.20
C PHE A 230 10.61 18.24 -0.28
N LEU A 231 10.15 19.33 0.36
CA LEU A 231 8.85 19.94 0.07
C LEU A 231 8.78 20.53 -1.33
N ASP A 232 9.84 21.19 -1.78
CA ASP A 232 9.91 21.75 -3.13
C ASP A 232 10.04 20.65 -4.17
N GLY A 233 10.81 19.59 -3.90
CA GLY A 233 10.88 18.39 -4.74
C GLY A 233 9.53 17.69 -4.89
N LEU A 234 8.77 17.56 -3.80
CA LEU A 234 7.46 16.91 -3.80
C LEU A 234 6.50 17.55 -4.81
N VAL A 235 6.50 18.88 -4.89
CA VAL A 235 5.57 19.63 -5.76
C VAL A 235 6.15 20.02 -7.12
N SER A 236 7.46 19.89 -7.33
CA SER A 236 8.13 20.25 -8.60
C SER A 236 8.49 19.04 -9.45
N GLU A 237 8.35 17.82 -8.93
CA GLU A 237 8.71 16.61 -9.64
C GLU A 237 8.03 16.52 -11.02
N THR A 238 8.85 16.21 -12.02
CA THR A 238 8.39 15.99 -13.38
C THR A 238 8.78 14.60 -13.87
N TRP A 239 7.94 14.04 -14.73
CA TRP A 239 8.24 12.86 -15.51
C TRP A 239 8.07 13.19 -16.98
N ASN A 240 9.14 13.03 -17.76
CA ASN A 240 9.16 13.35 -19.19
C ASN A 240 8.65 14.78 -19.51
N GLY A 241 9.06 15.76 -18.71
CA GLY A 241 8.68 17.18 -18.85
C GLY A 241 7.29 17.54 -18.34
N LEU A 242 6.48 16.58 -17.87
CA LEU A 242 5.17 16.81 -17.27
C LEU A 242 5.23 16.74 -15.76
N LYS A 243 4.59 17.70 -15.09
CA LYS A 243 4.50 17.72 -13.62
C LYS A 243 3.65 16.56 -13.10
N LEU A 244 4.20 15.78 -12.17
CA LEU A 244 3.47 14.72 -11.49
C LEU A 244 2.53 15.30 -10.42
N ARG A 245 1.24 14.99 -10.55
CA ARG A 245 0.19 15.45 -9.61
C ARG A 245 -0.22 14.39 -8.58
N ALA A 246 -0.08 13.12 -8.96
CA ALA A 246 -0.33 11.96 -8.11
C ALA A 246 1.00 11.39 -7.61
N ASP A 247 0.97 10.25 -6.91
CA ASP A 247 2.17 9.46 -6.61
C ASP A 247 3.09 10.08 -5.54
N ASP A 248 2.50 10.80 -4.57
CA ASP A 248 3.20 11.33 -3.39
C ASP A 248 3.99 10.23 -2.66
N ASP A 249 3.44 9.02 -2.64
CA ASP A 249 4.04 7.86 -2.00
C ASP A 249 5.32 7.37 -2.67
N ASN A 250 5.38 7.30 -4.00
CA ASN A 250 6.63 6.95 -4.68
C ASN A 250 7.69 8.05 -4.57
N PHE A 251 7.29 9.34 -4.51
CA PHE A 251 8.25 10.43 -4.31
C PHE A 251 8.99 10.27 -2.98
N TRP A 252 8.27 10.23 -1.85
CA TRP A 252 8.97 10.15 -0.56
C TRP A 252 9.64 8.80 -0.34
N THR A 253 9.17 7.74 -1.00
CA THR A 253 9.83 6.43 -0.93
C THR A 253 11.21 6.53 -1.55
N ARG A 254 11.30 7.08 -2.77
CA ARG A 254 12.59 7.31 -3.43
C ARG A 254 13.46 8.27 -2.64
N TRP A 255 12.90 9.37 -2.14
CA TRP A 255 13.64 10.33 -1.32
C TRP A 255 14.29 9.67 -0.09
N LEU A 256 13.54 8.82 0.62
CA LEU A 256 14.08 8.08 1.77
C LEU A 256 15.23 7.16 1.34
N LEU A 257 15.03 6.37 0.28
CA LEU A 257 16.03 5.42 -0.19
C LEU A 257 17.30 6.10 -0.72
N GLU A 258 17.16 7.16 -1.52
CA GLU A 258 18.27 7.98 -2.04
C GLU A 258 19.03 8.70 -0.91
N GLY A 259 18.32 9.09 0.15
CA GLY A 259 18.89 9.67 1.37
C GLY A 259 19.48 8.65 2.34
N GLY A 260 19.47 7.35 2.01
CA GLY A 260 20.02 6.28 2.86
C GLY A 260 19.19 5.94 4.10
N TRP A 261 17.93 6.38 4.17
CA TRP A 261 17.03 6.08 5.29
C TRP A 261 16.44 4.67 5.18
N GLU A 262 16.29 4.01 6.32
CA GLU A 262 15.54 2.75 6.40
C GLU A 262 14.03 3.00 6.43
N ILE A 263 13.29 2.07 5.81
CA ILE A 263 11.82 2.03 5.88
C ILE A 263 11.40 0.82 6.70
N ALA A 264 10.51 1.05 7.67
CA ALA A 264 9.85 -0.02 8.41
C ALA A 264 8.37 -0.12 8.02
N VAL A 265 7.79 -1.31 8.16
CA VAL A 265 6.34 -1.51 8.03
C VAL A 265 5.85 -2.28 9.25
N GLN A 266 4.76 -1.82 9.85
CA GLN A 266 4.16 -2.46 11.00
C GLN A 266 2.96 -3.29 10.60
N ASN A 267 2.92 -4.52 11.09
CA ASN A 267 1.81 -5.45 10.92
C ASN A 267 1.41 -6.06 12.27
N ASP A 268 0.11 -6.05 12.55
CA ASP A 268 -0.53 -6.57 13.76
C ASP A 268 -0.75 -8.11 13.72
N GLU A 269 -0.76 -8.72 12.53
CA GLU A 269 -1.08 -10.15 12.43
C GLU A 269 0.10 -11.07 12.80
N ARG A 270 -0.16 -12.04 13.69
CA ARG A 270 0.68 -13.24 13.88
C ARG A 270 0.92 -13.88 12.51
N LYS A 271 2.19 -14.12 12.16
CA LYS A 271 2.52 -14.85 10.92
C LYS A 271 1.89 -16.24 10.96
N PHE A 272 1.08 -16.59 9.96
CA PHE A 272 0.38 -17.86 9.94
C PHE A 272 1.01 -18.87 8.95
N PRO A 273 1.61 -19.97 9.46
CA PRO A 273 1.82 -21.29 8.86
C PRO A 273 1.41 -21.58 7.41
N TRP A 274 0.12 -21.41 7.22
CA TRP A 274 -0.64 -22.04 6.15
C TRP A 274 -1.13 -21.02 5.11
N ALA A 275 -1.04 -19.73 5.41
CA ALA A 275 -1.15 -18.65 4.43
C ALA A 275 0.15 -18.45 3.61
N ILE A 276 1.14 -19.33 3.81
CA ILE A 276 2.54 -19.18 3.39
C ILE A 276 2.82 -19.81 2.03
N TYR A 277 2.36 -21.04 1.86
CA TYR A 277 2.35 -21.70 0.56
C TYR A 277 1.43 -20.93 -0.42
N ALA A 278 0.61 -20.06 0.15
CA ALA A 278 -0.60 -19.57 -0.41
C ALA A 278 -0.39 -18.29 -1.22
N LEU A 279 0.43 -17.36 -0.76
CA LEU A 279 0.62 -16.11 -1.45
C LEU A 279 2.13 -16.00 -1.80
N TYR A 280 2.62 -15.93 -3.04
CA TYR A 280 2.79 -14.68 -3.80
C TYR A 280 3.61 -14.84 -5.09
N LEU A 281 3.01 -14.56 -6.26
CA LEU A 281 3.75 -14.06 -7.44
C LEU A 281 3.11 -12.75 -7.87
N SER A 282 3.88 -11.66 -7.88
CA SER A 282 4.29 -10.89 -9.07
C SER A 282 4.43 -9.40 -8.75
N GLY A 283 5.65 -8.89 -8.80
CA GLY A 283 5.91 -7.45 -8.90
C GLY A 283 6.58 -7.11 -10.24
N PHE A 284 6.06 -6.10 -10.92
CA PHE A 284 6.68 -5.34 -12.02
C PHE A 284 7.03 -5.97 -13.39
N VAL A 285 7.05 -7.30 -13.59
CA VAL A 285 7.28 -7.87 -14.95
C VAL A 285 6.40 -9.10 -15.28
N ASN A 286 5.31 -9.34 -14.55
CA ASN A 286 4.53 -10.56 -14.70
C ASN A 286 3.22 -10.27 -15.43
N TYR A 287 3.26 -10.27 -16.76
CA TYR A 287 2.06 -10.41 -17.57
C TYR A 287 1.52 -11.82 -17.35
N GLY A 288 0.52 -11.95 -16.48
CA GLY A 288 -0.02 -13.23 -16.04
C GLY A 288 -0.57 -14.06 -17.19
N LEU A 289 -1.29 -13.42 -18.13
CA LEU A 289 -1.92 -14.12 -19.24
C LEU A 289 -0.88 -14.68 -20.26
N PRO A 290 0.04 -13.87 -20.84
CA PRO A 290 1.08 -14.38 -21.73
C PRO A 290 1.93 -15.48 -21.09
N MET A 291 2.28 -15.33 -19.80
CA MET A 291 3.10 -16.32 -19.09
C MET A 291 2.33 -17.62 -18.82
N ASP A 292 1.04 -17.54 -18.50
CA ASP A 292 0.17 -18.72 -18.32
C ASP A 292 0.00 -19.46 -19.65
N ILE A 293 -0.24 -18.74 -20.76
CA ILE A 293 -0.35 -19.32 -22.11
C ILE A 293 0.96 -19.98 -22.54
N ALA A 294 2.09 -19.31 -22.31
CA ALA A 294 3.41 -19.83 -22.67
C ALA A 294 3.73 -21.11 -21.89
N LEU A 295 3.54 -21.10 -20.57
CA LEU A 295 3.77 -22.29 -19.74
C LEU A 295 2.83 -23.45 -20.11
N TRP A 296 1.56 -23.18 -20.38
CA TRP A 296 0.62 -24.21 -20.82
C TRP A 296 1.02 -24.80 -22.18
N SER A 297 1.37 -23.96 -23.15
CA SER A 297 1.79 -24.38 -24.48
C SER A 297 3.08 -25.19 -24.44
N LEU A 298 4.03 -24.81 -23.59
CA LEU A 298 5.27 -25.54 -23.37
C LEU A 298 5.03 -26.86 -22.63
N CYS A 299 4.15 -26.89 -21.61
CA CYS A 299 3.74 -28.11 -20.93
C CYS A 299 3.12 -29.12 -21.90
N TRP A 300 2.22 -28.64 -22.78
CA TRP A 300 1.58 -29.47 -23.80
C TRP A 300 2.60 -30.12 -24.74
N LYS A 301 3.55 -29.32 -25.26
CA LYS A 301 4.62 -29.81 -26.15
C LYS A 301 5.61 -30.71 -25.44
N ALA A 302 6.01 -30.38 -24.22
CA ALA A 302 6.98 -31.15 -23.44
C ALA A 302 6.45 -32.53 -23.00
N THR A 303 5.12 -32.69 -22.94
CA THR A 303 4.47 -33.93 -22.51
C THR A 303 3.94 -34.77 -23.67
N ALA A 304 4.06 -34.31 -24.92
CA ALA A 304 3.42 -34.93 -26.09
C ALA A 304 3.78 -36.41 -26.29
N ASP A 305 5.03 -36.79 -26.03
CA ASP A 305 5.53 -38.15 -26.22
C ASP A 305 5.50 -39.00 -24.93
N SER A 306 4.95 -38.46 -23.84
CA SER A 306 4.95 -39.14 -22.53
C SER A 306 3.71 -40.02 -22.36
N PRO A 307 3.85 -41.28 -21.89
CA PRO A 307 2.71 -42.13 -21.57
C PRO A 307 1.86 -41.57 -20.41
N SER A 308 2.41 -40.64 -19.61
CA SER A 308 1.73 -39.97 -18.49
C SER A 308 1.32 -38.53 -18.82
N GLN A 309 1.13 -38.21 -20.10
CA GLN A 309 0.84 -36.85 -20.56
C GLN A 309 -0.34 -36.19 -19.82
N ASP A 310 -1.43 -36.93 -19.61
CA ASP A 310 -2.65 -36.37 -19.01
C ASP A 310 -2.44 -36.08 -17.52
N THR A 311 -1.74 -36.97 -16.81
CA THR A 311 -1.37 -36.77 -15.40
C THR A 311 -0.49 -35.54 -15.23
N LEU A 312 0.51 -35.34 -16.11
CA LEU A 312 1.41 -34.19 -16.04
C LEU A 312 0.67 -32.88 -16.36
N ARG A 313 -0.20 -32.88 -17.36
CA ARG A 313 -1.04 -31.71 -17.72
C ARG A 313 -2.04 -31.37 -16.62
N LEU A 314 -2.70 -32.37 -16.03
CA LEU A 314 -3.55 -32.20 -14.86
C LEU A 314 -2.77 -31.64 -13.68
N GLY A 315 -1.57 -32.16 -13.42
CA GLY A 315 -0.67 -31.63 -12.39
C GLY A 315 -0.35 -30.14 -12.59
N PHE A 316 -0.10 -29.71 -13.83
CA PHE A 316 0.11 -28.31 -14.15
C PHE A 316 -1.16 -27.46 -13.91
N VAL A 317 -2.34 -27.94 -14.34
CA VAL A 317 -3.60 -27.23 -14.12
C VAL A 317 -3.92 -27.13 -12.63
N SER A 318 -3.71 -28.19 -11.86
CA SER A 318 -3.86 -28.20 -10.41
C SER A 318 -2.89 -27.22 -9.75
N TRP A 319 -1.62 -27.18 -10.17
CA TRP A 319 -0.64 -26.20 -9.70
C TRP A 319 -1.05 -24.77 -10.03
N TRP A 320 -1.49 -24.52 -11.26
CA TRP A 320 -1.97 -23.21 -11.70
C TRP A 320 -3.17 -22.75 -10.88
N LEU A 321 -4.19 -23.59 -10.72
CA LEU A 321 -5.39 -23.27 -9.96
C LEU A 321 -5.06 -23.05 -8.48
N PHE A 322 -4.20 -23.90 -7.92
CA PHE A 322 -3.66 -23.75 -6.59
C PHE A 322 -3.04 -22.36 -6.44
N ILE A 323 -2.05 -21.99 -7.27
CA ILE A 323 -1.39 -20.67 -7.22
C ILE A 323 -2.37 -19.49 -7.38
N LYS A 324 -3.45 -19.63 -8.16
CA LYS A 324 -4.47 -18.57 -8.32
C LYS A 324 -5.39 -18.43 -7.11
N THR A 325 -5.67 -19.53 -6.42
CA THR A 325 -6.61 -19.62 -5.29
C THR A 325 -5.92 -19.29 -3.99
N VAL A 326 -4.75 -19.89 -3.79
CA VAL A 326 -4.01 -19.88 -2.55
C VAL A 326 -3.60 -18.44 -2.21
N LYS A 327 -3.40 -17.59 -3.23
CA LYS A 327 -3.07 -16.15 -3.07
C LYS A 327 -4.12 -15.32 -2.33
N ARG A 328 -5.31 -15.88 -2.14
CA ARG A 328 -6.49 -15.21 -1.62
C ARG A 328 -7.02 -15.87 -0.35
N ILE A 329 -6.27 -16.83 0.21
CA ILE A 329 -6.72 -17.64 1.34
C ILE A 329 -7.05 -16.78 2.58
N ARG A 330 -6.35 -15.65 2.78
CA ARG A 330 -6.62 -14.73 3.89
C ARG A 330 -8.02 -14.12 3.79
N LEU A 331 -8.46 -13.76 2.58
CA LEU A 331 -9.82 -13.29 2.33
C LEU A 331 -10.83 -14.42 2.54
N PHE A 332 -10.59 -15.61 1.98
CA PHE A 332 -11.48 -16.76 2.12
C PHE A 332 -11.65 -17.24 3.57
N ARG A 333 -10.62 -17.10 4.41
CA ARG A 333 -10.74 -17.43 5.84
C ARG A 333 -11.61 -16.46 6.61
N ARG A 334 -11.68 -15.20 6.18
CA ARG A 334 -12.55 -14.19 6.80
C ARG A 334 -13.99 -14.37 6.35
N ASP A 335 -14.21 -14.74 5.09
CA ASP A 335 -15.53 -15.13 4.58
C ASP A 335 -15.37 -16.21 3.50
N VAL A 336 -15.78 -17.45 3.82
CA VAL A 336 -15.63 -18.59 2.90
C VAL A 336 -16.43 -18.37 1.61
N ARG A 337 -17.51 -17.58 1.65
CA ARG A 337 -18.35 -17.27 0.49
C ARG A 337 -17.62 -16.44 -0.56
N ASP A 338 -16.51 -15.80 -0.18
CA ASP A 338 -15.66 -15.06 -1.10
C ASP A 338 -15.06 -15.94 -2.21
N VAL A 339 -15.06 -17.28 -2.06
CA VAL A 339 -14.64 -18.22 -3.12
C VAL A 339 -15.39 -18.00 -4.43
N LEU A 340 -16.63 -17.52 -4.36
CA LEU A 340 -17.45 -17.18 -5.53
C LEU A 340 -16.84 -16.06 -6.39
N PHE A 341 -15.98 -15.21 -5.82
CA PHE A 341 -15.32 -14.11 -6.53
C PHE A 341 -14.04 -14.56 -7.26
N LEU A 342 -13.55 -15.78 -7.00
CA LEU A 342 -12.30 -16.27 -7.57
C LEU A 342 -12.23 -16.18 -9.11
N PRO A 343 -13.25 -16.61 -9.89
CA PRO A 343 -13.19 -16.54 -11.35
C PRO A 343 -13.02 -15.11 -11.86
N VAL A 344 -13.82 -14.18 -11.33
CA VAL A 344 -13.78 -12.76 -11.70
C VAL A 344 -12.42 -12.15 -11.37
N CYS A 345 -11.78 -12.59 -10.29
CA CYS A 345 -10.49 -12.04 -9.88
C CYS A 345 -9.31 -12.58 -10.69
N ILE A 346 -9.41 -13.81 -11.22
CA ILE A 346 -8.46 -14.33 -12.19
C ILE A 346 -8.56 -13.52 -13.48
N LEU A 347 -9.79 -13.29 -13.97
CA LEU A 347 -10.04 -12.47 -15.15
C LEU A 347 -9.56 -11.03 -14.96
N TRP A 348 -9.88 -10.42 -13.82
CA TRP A 348 -9.40 -9.09 -13.47
C TRP A 348 -7.87 -9.00 -13.47
N GLY A 349 -7.18 -10.03 -12.99
CA GLY A 349 -5.72 -10.09 -13.05
C GLY A 349 -5.19 -9.96 -14.48
N TYR A 350 -5.86 -10.60 -15.45
CA TYR A 350 -5.51 -10.48 -16.87
C TYR A 350 -5.93 -9.13 -17.46
N CYS A 351 -7.12 -8.62 -17.14
CA CYS A 351 -7.54 -7.28 -17.57
C CYS A 351 -6.57 -6.20 -17.07
N HIS A 352 -6.12 -6.30 -15.82
CA HIS A 352 -5.19 -5.37 -15.21
C HIS A 352 -3.82 -5.36 -15.91
N ASP A 353 -3.40 -6.47 -16.51
CA ASP A 353 -2.19 -6.51 -17.32
C ASP A 353 -2.32 -5.69 -18.60
N PHE A 354 -3.50 -5.65 -19.22
CA PHE A 354 -3.79 -4.73 -20.33
C PHE A 354 -3.85 -3.28 -19.85
N ILE A 355 -4.43 -3.01 -18.67
CA ILE A 355 -4.46 -1.65 -18.10
C ILE A 355 -3.03 -1.12 -17.89
N LYS A 356 -2.09 -1.96 -17.43
CA LYS A 356 -0.68 -1.56 -17.32
C LYS A 356 -0.05 -1.20 -18.67
N LEU A 357 -0.32 -1.98 -19.72
CA LEU A 357 0.14 -1.67 -21.08
C LEU A 357 -0.48 -0.39 -21.60
N TYR A 358 -1.77 -0.21 -21.38
CA TYR A 358 -2.48 1.00 -21.74
C TYR A 358 -1.91 2.22 -21.01
N ALA A 359 -1.72 2.16 -19.70
CA ALA A 359 -1.11 3.22 -18.90
C ALA A 359 0.31 3.58 -19.37
N LEU A 360 1.10 2.59 -19.82
CA LEU A 360 2.41 2.83 -20.43
C LEU A 360 2.28 3.65 -21.73
N MET A 361 1.22 3.43 -22.51
CA MET A 361 0.93 4.14 -23.77
C MET A 361 0.21 5.49 -23.55
N THR A 362 -0.57 5.64 -22.47
CA THR A 362 -1.37 6.84 -22.17
C THR A 362 -0.80 7.70 -21.05
N ARG A 363 0.53 7.69 -20.91
CA ARG A 363 1.31 8.49 -19.94
C ARG A 363 1.06 10.00 -19.94
N TYR A 364 0.28 10.53 -20.88
CA TYR A 364 -0.02 11.95 -21.05
C TYR A 364 -1.36 12.37 -20.41
N GLU A 365 -2.21 11.41 -19.99
CA GLU A 365 -3.49 11.71 -19.33
C GLU A 365 -3.34 11.63 -17.81
N THR A 366 -3.09 12.77 -17.17
CA THR A 366 -3.00 12.88 -15.70
C THR A 366 -4.29 13.50 -15.14
N GLY A 367 -5.24 12.66 -14.76
CA GLY A 367 -6.41 13.03 -13.96
C GLY A 367 -6.20 12.75 -12.46
N TRP A 368 -7.03 13.35 -11.61
CA TRP A 368 -7.13 13.04 -10.18
C TRP A 368 -8.18 11.97 -9.93
#